data_AF-A0A970HA02-F1
#
_entry.id   AF-A0A970HA02-F1
#
_cell.length_a   1.000
_cell.length_b   1.000
_cell.length_c   1.000
_cell.angle_alpha   90.00
_cell.angle_beta   90.00
_cell.angle_gamma   90.00
#
_symmetry.space_group_name_H-M   'P 1'
#
loop_
_entity.id
_entity.type
_entity.pdbx_description
1 polymer ?
#
loop_
_entity_poly.entity_id
_entity_poly.type
_entity_poly.pdbx_seq_one_letter_code
_entity_poly.pdbx_strand_id
1 'polypeptide(L)' 'MPYISLSIAKKINPDDEQKLIDGLGAALSIIPGKDPQWTIVEVNDGLRMYFGGKKQAPAGGLQSA' A
#
# COMPACT_ATOMS: atom_id res chain seq x y z
N MET A 1 10.06 8.39 13.51
CA MET A 1 8.74 8.65 12.90
C MET A 1 8.82 8.33 11.41
N PRO A 2 8.46 7.10 11.02
CA PRO A 2 8.41 6.71 9.61
C PRO A 2 7.21 7.37 8.91
N TYR A 3 7.35 7.66 7.61
CA TYR A 3 6.25 8.03 6.74
C TYR A 3 6.20 7.05 5.57
N ILE A 4 5.00 6.54 5.28
CA ILE A 4 4.76 5.59 4.20
C ILE A 4 3.60 6.14 3.36
N SER A 5 3.85 6.38 2.08
CA SER A 5 2.78 6.64 1.11
C SER A 5 2.56 5.39 0.26
N LEU A 6 1.31 4.95 0.22
CA LEU A 6 0.85 3.83 -0.59
C LEU A 6 0.06 4.39 -1.76
N SER A 7 0.53 4.09 -2.96
CA SER A 7 -0.19 4.35 -4.20
C SER A 7 -0.63 3.01 -4.78
N ILE A 8 -1.92 2.78 -4.92
CA ILE A 8 -2.46 1.51 -5.41
C ILE A 8 -3.52 1.72 -6.49
N ALA A 9 -3.52 0.85 -7.50
CA ALA A 9 -4.52 0.89 -8.57
C ALA A 9 -5.89 0.32 -8.13
N LYS A 10 -5.90 -0.54 -7.11
CA LYS A 10 -7.13 -1.11 -6.56
C LYS A 10 -7.80 -0.10 -5.65
N LYS A 11 -9.10 0.12 -5.85
CA LYS A 11 -9.93 0.82 -4.87
C LYS A 11 -10.23 -0.13 -3.72
N ILE A 12 -10.04 0.33 -2.48
CA ILE A 12 -10.26 -0.46 -1.28
C ILE A 12 -11.43 0.11 -0.47
N ASN A 13 -11.99 -0.73 0.40
CA ASN A 13 -13.02 -0.31 1.36
C ASN A 13 -12.34 -0.01 2.72
N PRO A 14 -13.07 0.62 3.67
CA PRO A 14 -12.50 0.98 4.97
C PRO A 14 -11.95 -0.21 5.77
N ASP A 15 -12.59 -1.39 5.70
CA ASP A 15 -12.13 -2.58 6.42
C ASP A 15 -10.80 -3.12 5.87
N ASP A 16 -10.64 -3.10 4.54
CA ASP A 16 -9.41 -3.51 3.87
C ASP A 16 -8.29 -2.48 4.08
N GLU A 17 -8.62 -1.19 4.17
CA GLU A 17 -7.68 -0.14 4.54
C GLU A 17 -7.15 -0.33 5.96
N GLN A 18 -8.04 -0.60 6.92
CA GLN A 18 -7.62 -0.86 8.30
C GLN A 18 -6.70 -2.09 8.40
N LYS A 19 -7.05 -3.20 7.73
CA LYS A 19 -6.18 -4.39 7.66
C LYS A 19 -4.81 -4.09 7.06
N LEU A 20 -4.75 -3.23 6.04
CA LEU A 20 -3.50 -2.81 5.42
C LEU A 20 -2.62 -2.02 6.41
N ILE A 21 -3.22 -1.10 7.15
CA ILE A 21 -2.53 -0.29 8.17
C ILE A 21 -2.03 -1.17 9.31
N ASP A 22 -2.86 -2.10 9.80
CA ASP A 22 -2.48 -3.03 10.88
C ASP A 22 -1.30 -3.92 10.45
N GLY A 23 -1.36 -4.44 9.22
CA GLY A 23 -0.29 -5.25 8.63
C GLY A 23 1.03 -4.48 8.47
N LEU A 24 0.96 -3.22 8.03
CA LEU A 24 2.14 -2.34 7.96
C LEU A 24 2.72 -2.05 9.34
N GLY A 25 1.88 -1.81 10.35
CA GLY A 25 2.32 -1.61 11.72
C GLY A 25 3.09 -2.82 12.26
N ALA A 26 2.55 -4.02 12.06
CA ALA A 26 3.23 -5.26 12.43
C ALA A 26 4.56 -5.43 11.69
N ALA A 27 4.60 -5.14 10.39
CA ALA A 27 5.81 -5.22 9.57
C ALA A 27 6.87 -4.16 9.91
N LEU A 28 6.51 -3.04 10.55
CA LEU A 28 7.48 -2.05 11.02
C LEU A 28 8.09 -2.43 12.36
N SER A 29 7.35 -3.16 13.19
CA SER A 29 7.81 -3.58 14.53
C SER A 29 9.07 -4.45 14.51
N ILE A 30 9.38 -5.12 13.39
CA ILE A 30 10.60 -5.93 13.23
C ILE A 30 11.85 -5.08 13.02
N ILE A 31 11.72 -3.78 12.70
CA ILE A 31 12.84 -2.89 12.42
C ILE A 31 13.27 -2.21 13.72
N PRO A 32 14.50 -2.44 14.22
CA PRO A 32 14.97 -1.83 15.46
C PRO A 32 14.90 -0.29 15.40
N GLY A 33 14.34 0.31 16.46
CA GLY A 33 14.20 1.78 16.56
C GLY A 33 13.08 2.39 15.71
N LYS A 34 12.20 1.58 15.11
CA LYS A 34 11.00 2.05 14.39
C LYS A 34 9.76 1.63 15.16
N ASP A 35 9.18 2.58 15.88
CA ASP A 35 7.92 2.38 16.58
C ASP A 35 6.73 2.60 15.61
N PRO A 36 5.88 1.59 15.38
CA PRO A 36 4.70 1.70 14.54
C PRO A 36 3.72 2.79 14.98
N GLN A 37 3.63 3.10 16.28
CA GLN A 37 2.72 4.13 16.81
C GLN A 37 3.06 5.54 16.32
N TRP A 38 4.29 5.74 15.83
CA TRP A 38 4.77 7.00 15.29
C TRP A 38 4.86 7.00 13.76
N THR A 39 4.19 6.05 13.12
CA THR A 39 4.16 5.92 11.66
C THR A 39 2.95 6.66 11.11
N ILE A 40 3.20 7.51 10.13
CA ILE A 40 2.15 8.13 9.31
C ILE A 40 2.02 7.31 8.03
N VAL A 41 0.80 6.90 7.71
CA VAL A 41 0.48 6.18 6.48
C VAL A 41 -0.52 7.01 5.67
N GLU A 42 -0.18 7.27 4.41
CA GLU A 42 -1.08 7.88 3.42
C GLU A 42 -1.47 6.82 2.40
N VAL A 43 -2.77 6.71 2.09
CA VAL A 43 -3.29 5.74 1.12
C VAL A 43 -3.96 6.49 -0.04
N ASN A 44 -3.40 6.32 -1.24
CA ASN A 44 -3.91 6.84 -2.49
C ASN A 44 -4.38 5.66 -3.37
N ASP A 45 -5.68 5.40 -3.36
CA ASP A 45 -6.27 4.25 -4.03
C ASP A 45 -6.93 4.59 -5.38
N GLY A 46 -7.33 3.56 -6.13
CA GLY A 46 -8.01 3.74 -7.41
C GLY A 46 -7.18 4.42 -8.51
N LEU A 47 -5.85 4.42 -8.39
CA LEU A 47 -4.96 5.11 -9.32
C LEU A 47 -4.89 4.42 -10.68
N ARG A 48 -4.76 5.21 -11.75
CA ARG A 48 -4.49 4.71 -13.10
C ARG A 48 -2.98 4.50 -13.25
N MET A 49 -2.53 3.26 -13.08
CA MET A 49 -1.10 2.92 -13.18
C MET A 49 -0.74 2.38 -14.57
N TYR A 50 0.47 2.71 -15.03
CA TYR A 50 1.02 2.25 -16.31
C TYR A 50 2.44 1.73 -16.10
N PHE A 51 2.79 0.62 -16.74
CA PHE A 51 4.14 0.06 -16.75
C PHE A 51 4.53 -0.24 -18.19
N GLY A 52 5.68 0.27 -18.65
CA GLY A 52 6.10 0.15 -20.05
C GLY A 52 5.07 0.68 -21.06
N GLY A 53 4.33 1.75 -20.70
CA GLY A 53 3.26 2.33 -21.52
C GLY A 53 1.94 1.55 -21.51
N LYS A 54 1.86 0.40 -20.82
CA LYS A 54 0.63 -0.41 -20.73
C LYS A 54 -0.10 -0.18 -19.42
N LYS A 55 -1.41 0.06 -19.49
CA LYS A 55 -2.27 0.20 -18.32
C LYS A 55 -2.23 -1.09 -17.49
N GLN A 56 -2.00 -0.94 -16.19
CA GLN A 56 -1.98 -2.06 -15.26
C GLN A 56 -3.38 -2.29 -14.68
N ALA A 57 -3.76 -3.56 -14.58
CA ALA A 57 -4.94 -3.93 -13.83
C ALA A 57 -4.67 -3.72 -12.33
N PRO A 58 -5.69 -3.40 -11.51
CA PRO A 58 -5.59 -3.45 -10.06
C PRO A 58 -4.96 -4.79 -9.63
N ALA A 59 -3.91 -4.74 -8.79
CA ALA A 59 -3.02 -5.86 -8.48
C ALA A 59 -3.74 -7.22 -8.45
N GLY A 60 -3.35 -8.09 -9.38
CA GLY A 60 -3.93 -9.41 -9.61
C GLY A 60 -3.82 -9.90 -11.06
N GLY A 61 -3.67 -8.98 -12.03
CA GLY A 61 -3.46 -9.31 -13.44
C GLY A 61 -2.10 -8.86 -13.95
N LEU A 62 -1.03 -9.55 -13.56
CA LEU A 62 0.10 -9.70 -14.48
C LEU A 62 -0.44 -10.52 -15.66
N GLN A 63 -1.02 -9.86 -16.66
CA GLN A 63 -1.12 -10.48 -17.97
C GLN A 63 0.30 -10.51 -18.52
N SER A 64 1.01 -11.59 -18.18
CA SER A 64 2.21 -12.00 -18.89
C SER A 64 1.88 -12.01 -20.38
N ALA A 65 2.64 -11.21 -21.14
CA ALA A 65 2.73 -11.36 -22.58
C ALA A 65 3.39 -12.70 -22.91
#